data_AF-A0A931ZF39-F1
#
_entry.id   AF-A0A931ZF39-F1
#
_cell.length_a   1.000
_cell.length_b   1.000
_cell.length_c   1.000
_cell.angle_alpha   90.00
_cell.angle_beta   90.00
_cell.angle_gamma   90.00
#
_symmetry.space_group_name_H-M   'P 1'
#
loop_
_entity.id
_entity.type
_entity.pdbx_description
1 polymer ?
#
loop_
_entity_poly.entity_id
_entity_poly.type
_entity_poly.pdbx_seq_one_letter_code
_entity_poly.pdbx_strand_id
1 'polypeptide(L)'
;MAKFTAKEWEEIRKRFHHSIMADTSLSSLAQNLDTADWPVKGEEEKPSKYIDFNYEELLMLPEIAGSEKRADHLIGILKETLAFDDPFGDMVAQVEESASKENPVLKTLGRLGIPEAYPLALVALSEGTRTVCASEGVKTIGEFANLAQQMSTRVVIGGDFRSLLNALSHGDEEGIGQFLPFRKGSSGLHLPEALGLAAASVSRAEQLALAKAHGAKLSGPDASAAAALAADAQAKTEQRVQIAMNGTFEWFKDATTALVDKLNAGGSLERELVVIGDPAREAIAANFFRKAVASRLKTAVSAEPAKKGGLFSRLFGR
;
A
#
# COMPACT_ATOMS: atom_id res chain seq x y z
N MET A 1 -38.38 -17.10 16.51
CA MET A 1 -37.19 -16.83 15.70
C MET A 1 -37.00 -15.35 15.71
N ALA A 2 -35.84 -14.88 16.18
CA ALA A 2 -35.44 -13.49 16.11
C ALA A 2 -35.52 -12.97 14.66
N LYS A 3 -36.12 -11.80 14.48
CA LYS A 3 -36.25 -11.09 13.21
C LYS A 3 -34.94 -10.39 12.83
N PHE A 4 -34.14 -9.97 13.82
CA PHE A 4 -32.88 -9.25 13.63
C PHE A 4 -31.67 -10.01 14.20
N THR A 5 -30.52 -9.80 13.58
CA THR A 5 -29.24 -10.44 13.92
C THR A 5 -28.37 -9.55 14.82
N ALA A 6 -27.37 -10.16 15.48
CA ALA A 6 -26.38 -9.42 16.27
C ALA A 6 -25.63 -8.35 15.46
N LYS A 7 -25.41 -8.60 14.17
CA LYS A 7 -24.76 -7.63 13.27
C LYS A 7 -25.65 -6.40 13.03
N GLU A 8 -26.93 -6.62 12.75
CA GLU A 8 -27.89 -5.52 12.53
C GLU A 8 -28.06 -4.69 13.81
N TRP A 9 -28.06 -5.32 14.98
CA TRP A 9 -28.06 -4.60 16.25
C TRP A 9 -26.83 -3.71 16.42
N GLU A 10 -25.64 -4.22 16.10
CA GLU A 10 -24.37 -3.49 16.22
C GLU A 10 -24.31 -2.26 15.30
N GLU A 11 -24.91 -2.34 14.11
CA GLU A 11 -25.02 -1.21 13.19
C GLU A 11 -25.98 -0.14 13.72
N ILE A 12 -27.15 -0.55 14.23
CA ILE A 12 -28.18 0.36 14.75
C ILE A 12 -27.69 1.11 15.99
N ARG A 13 -27.07 0.42 16.96
CA ARG A 13 -26.58 1.05 18.19
C ARG A 13 -25.52 2.12 17.92
N LYS A 14 -24.61 1.90 16.96
CA LYS A 14 -23.57 2.87 16.58
C LYS A 14 -24.16 4.15 15.99
N ARG A 15 -25.19 4.01 15.16
CA ARG A 15 -25.93 5.15 14.58
C ARG A 15 -26.68 5.91 15.67
N PHE A 16 -27.34 5.20 16.58
CA PHE A 16 -28.09 5.82 17.66
C PHE A 16 -27.23 6.55 18.70
N HIS A 17 -26.00 6.12 18.95
CA HIS A 17 -25.07 6.82 19.85
C HIS A 17 -24.85 8.30 19.50
N HIS A 18 -25.03 8.67 18.24
CA HIS A 18 -24.87 10.03 17.74
C HIS A 18 -26.20 10.68 17.36
N SER A 19 -27.33 9.99 17.57
CA SER A 19 -28.66 10.51 17.22
C SER A 19 -29.21 11.40 18.32
N ILE A 20 -29.81 12.52 17.92
CA ILE A 20 -30.59 13.39 18.82
C ILE A 20 -31.79 12.66 19.44
N MET A 21 -32.22 11.53 18.87
CA MET A 21 -33.35 10.73 19.34
C MET A 21 -32.95 9.74 20.44
N ALA A 22 -31.67 9.63 20.80
CA ALA A 22 -31.18 8.66 21.78
C ALA A 22 -31.81 8.81 23.17
N ASP A 23 -32.19 10.03 23.55
CA ASP A 23 -32.81 10.34 24.84
C ASP A 23 -34.33 10.55 24.78
N THR A 24 -34.94 10.28 23.62
CA THR A 24 -36.40 10.30 23.45
C THR A 24 -37.00 9.00 23.96
N SER A 25 -38.16 9.05 24.64
CA SER A 25 -38.79 7.83 25.16
C SER A 25 -39.19 6.86 24.05
N LEU A 26 -38.95 5.57 24.27
CA LEU A 26 -39.27 4.51 23.30
C LEU A 26 -40.76 4.46 22.96
N SER A 27 -41.64 4.78 23.92
CA SER A 27 -43.08 4.89 23.68
C SER A 27 -43.42 6.05 22.73
N SER A 28 -42.75 7.20 22.84
CA SER A 28 -42.95 8.33 21.92
C SER A 28 -42.45 7.99 20.52
N LEU A 29 -41.29 7.33 20.42
CA LEU A 29 -40.77 6.86 19.14
C LEU A 29 -41.70 5.84 18.49
N ALA A 30 -42.21 4.86 19.25
CA ALA A 30 -43.15 3.85 18.76
C ALA A 30 -44.45 4.48 18.23
N GLN A 31 -44.98 5.48 18.93
CA GLN A 31 -46.17 6.23 18.53
C GLN A 31 -45.95 7.05 17.26
N ASN A 32 -44.81 7.73 17.14
CA ASN A 32 -44.47 8.49 15.94
C ASN A 32 -44.33 7.61 14.69
N LEU A 33 -44.03 6.32 14.88
CA LEU A 33 -43.92 5.32 13.81
C LEU A 33 -45.23 4.56 13.55
N ASP A 34 -46.32 4.86 14.27
CA ASP A 34 -47.57 4.10 14.23
C ASP A 34 -47.38 2.59 14.50
N THR A 35 -46.40 2.24 15.34
CA THR A 35 -46.09 0.85 15.72
C THR A 35 -46.70 0.49 17.07
N ALA A 36 -46.59 -0.79 17.46
CA ALA A 36 -47.00 -1.22 18.80
C ALA A 36 -46.23 -0.46 19.89
N ASP A 37 -46.91 -0.05 20.96
CA ASP A 37 -46.26 0.64 22.08
C ASP A 37 -45.19 -0.24 22.75
N TRP A 38 -44.10 0.41 23.19
CA TRP A 38 -43.08 -0.24 24.00
C TRP A 38 -43.72 -0.80 25.29
N PRO A 39 -43.55 -2.11 25.60
CA PRO A 39 -44.31 -2.78 26.65
C PRO A 39 -43.87 -2.43 28.08
N VAL A 40 -42.69 -1.84 28.25
CA VAL A 40 -42.18 -1.41 29.56
C VAL A 40 -42.50 0.06 29.77
N LYS A 41 -43.07 0.39 30.92
CA LYS A 41 -43.42 1.77 31.28
C LYS A 41 -42.34 2.37 32.18
N GLY A 42 -41.89 3.57 31.85
CA GLY A 42 -40.95 4.34 32.67
C GLY A 42 -40.35 5.48 31.88
N GLU A 43 -40.00 6.58 32.55
CA GLU A 43 -39.32 7.71 31.91
C GLU A 43 -37.89 7.37 31.47
N GLU A 44 -37.29 6.34 32.08
CA GLU A 44 -35.96 5.81 31.74
C GLU A 44 -35.96 4.86 30.51
N GLU A 45 -37.13 4.56 29.95
CA GLU A 45 -37.27 3.69 28.78
C GLU A 45 -36.93 4.45 27.50
N LYS A 46 -35.61 4.65 27.29
CA LYS A 46 -35.01 5.40 26.18
C LYS A 46 -33.99 4.54 25.42
N PRO A 47 -33.71 4.83 24.13
CA PRO A 47 -32.65 4.15 23.40
C PRO A 47 -31.29 4.15 24.11
N SER A 48 -30.91 5.25 24.75
CA SER A 48 -29.65 5.40 25.49
C SER A 48 -29.45 4.34 26.60
N LYS A 49 -30.52 3.82 27.19
CA LYS A 49 -30.48 2.71 28.15
C LYS A 49 -30.00 1.39 27.52
N TYR A 50 -30.27 1.17 26.24
CA TYR A 50 -30.10 -0.14 25.60
C TYR A 50 -28.88 -0.22 24.68
N ILE A 51 -28.52 0.88 24.02
CA ILE A 51 -27.48 0.91 22.97
C ILE A 51 -26.05 0.67 23.47
N ASP A 52 -25.81 0.77 24.77
CA ASP A 52 -24.50 0.44 25.38
C ASP A 52 -24.22 -1.07 25.42
N PHE A 53 -25.25 -1.89 25.31
CA PHE A 53 -25.16 -3.35 25.39
C PHE A 53 -24.98 -3.99 24.01
N ASN A 54 -24.09 -4.98 23.93
CA ASN A 54 -24.01 -5.84 22.75
C ASN A 54 -25.24 -6.76 22.65
N TYR A 55 -25.42 -7.49 21.54
CA TYR A 55 -26.66 -8.27 21.32
C TYR A 55 -26.89 -9.36 22.38
N GLU A 56 -25.83 -10.02 22.83
CA GLU A 56 -25.94 -11.05 23.86
C GLU A 56 -26.31 -10.44 25.22
N GLU A 57 -25.68 -9.32 25.58
CA GLU A 57 -25.97 -8.55 26.79
C GLU A 57 -27.39 -7.97 26.80
N LEU A 58 -27.86 -7.47 25.64
CA LEU A 58 -29.21 -6.95 25.45
C LEU A 58 -30.26 -7.99 25.81
N LEU A 59 -30.05 -9.25 25.38
CA LEU A 59 -30.95 -10.37 25.67
C LEU A 59 -30.94 -10.78 27.15
N MET A 60 -29.92 -10.36 27.92
CA MET A 60 -29.80 -10.62 29.35
C MET A 60 -30.44 -9.53 30.22
N LEU A 61 -30.81 -8.38 29.65
CA LEU A 61 -31.45 -7.30 30.40
C LEU A 61 -32.81 -7.74 30.95
N PRO A 62 -33.18 -7.44 32.21
CA PRO A 62 -34.46 -7.85 32.79
C PRO A 62 -35.69 -7.46 31.97
N GLU A 63 -35.61 -6.31 31.31
CA GLU A 63 -36.66 -5.77 30.45
C GLU A 63 -36.86 -6.58 29.18
N ILE A 64 -35.84 -7.31 28.70
CA ILE A 64 -35.81 -8.06 27.44
C ILE A 64 -35.74 -9.58 27.67
N ALA A 65 -35.21 -10.00 28.81
CA ALA A 65 -34.94 -11.38 29.17
C ALA A 65 -36.17 -12.27 29.00
N GLY A 66 -35.97 -13.41 28.34
CA GLY A 66 -37.02 -14.39 28.07
C GLY A 66 -37.91 -14.10 26.86
N SER A 67 -37.66 -13.03 26.09
CA SER A 67 -38.42 -12.73 24.86
C SER A 67 -37.56 -12.10 23.75
N GLU A 68 -37.08 -12.93 22.81
CA GLU A 68 -36.44 -12.47 21.57
C GLU A 68 -37.32 -11.47 20.79
N LYS A 69 -38.64 -11.66 20.83
CA LYS A 69 -39.60 -10.75 20.18
C LYS A 69 -39.54 -9.32 20.73
N ARG A 70 -39.14 -9.14 21.99
CA ARG A 70 -39.03 -7.82 22.60
C ARG A 70 -37.74 -7.12 22.17
N ALA A 71 -36.64 -7.86 22.02
CA ALA A 71 -35.44 -7.36 21.36
C ALA A 71 -35.75 -6.97 19.91
N ASP A 72 -36.47 -7.81 19.17
CA ASP A 72 -36.89 -7.49 17.79
C ASP A 72 -37.74 -6.22 17.72
N HIS A 73 -38.62 -6.00 18.70
CA HIS A 73 -39.46 -4.82 18.75
C HIS A 73 -38.66 -3.54 19.03
N LEU A 74 -37.71 -3.60 19.98
CA LEU A 74 -36.78 -2.49 20.24
C LEU A 74 -35.97 -2.15 18.99
N ILE A 75 -35.36 -3.17 18.38
CA ILE A 75 -34.54 -3.01 17.17
C ILE A 75 -35.40 -2.45 16.02
N GLY A 76 -36.65 -2.88 15.91
CA GLY A 76 -37.61 -2.36 14.94
C GLY A 76 -37.88 -0.86 15.11
N ILE A 77 -38.25 -0.42 16.32
CA ILE A 77 -38.50 1.00 16.63
C ILE A 77 -37.27 1.85 16.26
N LEU A 78 -36.08 1.42 16.67
CA LEU A 78 -34.85 2.16 16.41
C LEU A 78 -34.51 2.19 14.90
N LYS A 79 -34.59 1.05 14.22
CA LYS A 79 -34.33 0.99 12.77
C LYS A 79 -35.25 1.92 11.98
N GLU A 80 -36.54 1.89 12.28
CA GLU A 80 -37.53 2.73 11.59
C GLU A 80 -37.39 4.21 11.95
N THR A 81 -37.03 4.53 13.21
CA THR A 81 -36.71 5.91 13.62
C THR A 81 -35.52 6.48 12.84
N LEU A 82 -34.44 5.70 12.67
CA LEU A 82 -33.28 6.13 11.88
C LEU A 82 -33.62 6.32 10.40
N ALA A 83 -34.48 5.47 9.85
CA ALA A 83 -34.94 5.59 8.47
C ALA A 83 -35.81 6.85 8.24
N PHE A 84 -36.51 7.32 9.28
CA PHE A 84 -37.31 8.54 9.22
C PHE A 84 -36.46 9.82 9.38
N ASP A 85 -35.43 9.77 10.24
CA ASP A 85 -34.50 10.88 10.49
C ASP A 85 -33.52 11.10 9.32
N ASP A 86 -33.11 10.04 8.64
CA ASP A 86 -32.27 10.08 7.45
C ASP A 86 -32.83 9.18 6.32
N PRO A 87 -33.87 9.65 5.60
CA PRO A 87 -34.57 8.86 4.57
C PRO A 87 -33.71 8.50 3.36
N PHE A 88 -32.50 9.07 3.27
CA PHE A 88 -31.53 8.77 2.23
C PHE A 88 -30.26 8.09 2.76
N GLY A 89 -30.11 7.90 4.07
CA GLY A 89 -28.90 7.34 4.68
C GLY A 89 -28.54 5.96 4.15
N ASP A 90 -29.54 5.11 3.98
CA ASP A 90 -29.34 3.76 3.44
C ASP A 90 -28.98 3.79 1.94
N MET A 91 -29.47 4.79 1.18
CA MET A 91 -29.12 5.01 -0.23
C MET A 91 -27.70 5.55 -0.37
N VAL A 92 -27.29 6.50 0.50
CA VAL A 92 -25.92 7.03 0.54
C VAL A 92 -24.93 5.94 0.91
N ALA A 93 -25.23 5.15 1.95
CA ALA A 93 -24.38 4.02 2.36
C ALA A 93 -24.23 2.98 1.24
N GLN A 94 -25.31 2.63 0.53
CA GLN A 94 -25.23 1.74 -0.62
C GLN A 94 -24.45 2.34 -1.79
N VAL A 95 -24.56 3.65 -2.05
CA VAL A 95 -23.81 4.33 -3.12
C VAL A 95 -22.32 4.36 -2.78
N GLU A 96 -21.93 4.62 -1.53
CA GLU A 96 -20.53 4.60 -1.09
C GLU A 96 -19.94 3.17 -1.10
N GLU A 97 -20.71 2.17 -0.65
CA GLU A 97 -20.30 0.77 -0.68
C GLU A 97 -20.20 0.23 -2.13
N SER A 98 -21.06 0.69 -3.04
CA SER A 98 -21.00 0.33 -4.45
C SER A 98 -19.85 1.05 -5.17
N ALA A 99 -19.63 2.33 -4.88
CA ALA A 99 -18.53 3.11 -5.45
C ALA A 99 -17.15 2.55 -5.07
N SER A 100 -17.00 2.08 -3.83
CA SER A 100 -15.76 1.42 -3.37
C SER A 100 -15.56 0.03 -3.99
N LYS A 101 -16.64 -0.73 -4.27
CA LYS A 101 -16.57 -2.00 -5.03
C LYS A 101 -16.28 -1.82 -6.52
N GLU A 102 -16.44 -0.61 -7.05
CA GLU A 102 -16.24 -0.31 -8.47
C GLU A 102 -14.94 0.39 -8.82
N ASN A 103 -14.03 0.65 -7.88
CA ASN A 103 -12.77 1.32 -8.22
C ASN A 103 -11.93 0.48 -9.22
N PRO A 104 -11.79 0.91 -10.49
CA PRO A 104 -11.10 0.12 -11.51
C PRO A 104 -9.61 0.01 -11.23
N VAL A 105 -9.03 1.01 -10.55
CA VAL A 105 -7.61 0.99 -10.14
C VAL A 105 -7.39 -0.09 -9.10
N LEU A 106 -8.21 -0.17 -8.05
CA LEU A 106 -8.08 -1.22 -7.03
C LEU A 106 -8.22 -2.62 -7.64
N LYS A 107 -9.14 -2.80 -8.60
CA LYS A 107 -9.27 -4.06 -9.36
C LYS A 107 -8.00 -4.38 -10.14
N THR A 108 -7.38 -3.40 -10.80
CA THR A 108 -6.09 -3.59 -11.48
C THR A 108 -4.98 -3.94 -10.49
N LEU A 109 -4.87 -3.25 -9.35
CA LEU A 109 -3.87 -3.55 -8.33
C LEU A 109 -4.00 -5.01 -7.85
N GLY A 110 -5.22 -5.44 -7.50
CA GLY A 110 -5.50 -6.81 -7.10
C GLY A 110 -5.17 -7.83 -8.19
N ARG A 111 -5.56 -7.57 -9.45
CA ARG A 111 -5.27 -8.45 -10.59
C ARG A 111 -3.77 -8.61 -10.84
N LEU A 112 -3.00 -7.53 -10.70
CA LEU A 112 -1.55 -7.52 -10.90
C LEU A 112 -0.77 -7.98 -9.66
N GLY A 113 -1.43 -8.19 -8.52
CA GLY A 113 -0.79 -8.54 -7.25
C GLY A 113 -0.01 -7.39 -6.61
N ILE A 114 -0.31 -6.15 -6.98
CA ILE A 114 0.32 -4.96 -6.41
C ILE A 114 -0.32 -4.67 -5.05
N PRO A 115 0.45 -4.64 -3.94
CA PRO A 115 -0.13 -4.39 -2.62
C PRO A 115 -0.66 -2.95 -2.51
N GLU A 116 -1.91 -2.80 -2.09
CA GLU A 116 -2.54 -1.49 -1.84
C GLU A 116 -1.78 -0.67 -0.79
N ALA A 117 -1.14 -1.35 0.17
CA ALA A 117 -0.32 -0.73 1.19
C ALA A 117 1.04 -0.20 0.68
N TYR A 118 1.36 -0.37 -0.62
CA TYR A 118 2.63 0.10 -1.16
C TYR A 118 2.78 1.61 -0.95
N PRO A 119 3.87 2.09 -0.30
CA PRO A 119 3.98 3.48 0.11
C PRO A 119 4.11 4.42 -1.09
N LEU A 120 3.30 5.48 -1.12
CA LEU A 120 3.37 6.52 -2.15
C LEU A 120 4.73 7.22 -2.17
N ALA A 121 5.41 7.26 -1.04
CA ALA A 121 6.78 7.78 -0.91
C ALA A 121 7.80 7.00 -1.76
N LEU A 122 7.55 5.73 -2.09
CA LEU A 122 8.43 4.89 -2.91
C LEU A 122 8.03 4.87 -4.40
N VAL A 123 6.86 5.39 -4.74
CA VAL A 123 6.40 5.55 -6.14
C VAL A 123 7.25 6.62 -6.82
N ALA A 124 7.59 6.47 -8.10
CA ALA A 124 8.43 7.42 -8.84
C ALA A 124 7.64 8.66 -9.32
N LEU A 125 7.04 9.40 -8.38
CA LEU A 125 6.37 10.68 -8.63
C LEU A 125 7.32 11.88 -8.47
N SER A 126 7.03 12.96 -9.18
CA SER A 126 7.65 14.26 -8.96
C SER A 126 7.31 14.81 -7.58
N GLU A 127 8.16 15.69 -7.09
CA GLU A 127 7.99 16.31 -5.77
C GLU A 127 6.65 17.05 -5.67
N GLY A 128 6.28 17.82 -6.69
CA GLY A 128 5.00 18.54 -6.72
C GLY A 128 3.79 17.62 -6.58
N THR A 129 3.79 16.49 -7.29
CA THR A 129 2.71 15.51 -7.19
C THR A 129 2.66 14.83 -5.83
N ARG A 130 3.81 14.55 -5.21
CA ARG A 130 3.86 14.03 -3.83
C ARG A 130 3.30 15.03 -2.84
N THR A 131 3.61 16.32 -2.98
CA THR A 131 3.09 17.38 -2.09
C THR A 131 1.56 17.44 -2.15
N VAL A 132 0.98 17.37 -3.35
CA VAL A 132 -0.48 17.34 -3.53
C VAL A 132 -1.08 16.09 -2.89
N CYS A 133 -0.51 14.91 -3.13
CA CYS A 133 -1.01 13.69 -2.51
C CYS A 133 -0.90 13.75 -0.97
N ALA A 134 0.19 14.31 -0.44
CA ALA A 134 0.39 14.46 0.99
C ALA A 134 -0.58 15.47 1.63
N SER A 135 -0.95 16.56 0.94
CA SER A 135 -1.94 17.51 1.45
C SER A 135 -3.35 16.91 1.54
N GLU A 136 -3.64 15.93 0.68
CA GLU A 136 -4.87 15.14 0.71
C GLU A 136 -4.77 13.93 1.66
N GLY A 137 -3.68 13.78 2.41
CA GLY A 137 -3.48 12.69 3.36
C GLY A 137 -3.17 11.33 2.75
N VAL A 138 -2.85 11.26 1.46
CA VAL A 138 -2.54 10.01 0.75
C VAL A 138 -1.12 9.54 1.04
N LYS A 139 -1.00 8.34 1.62
CA LYS A 139 0.26 7.69 2.02
C LYS A 139 0.54 6.42 1.23
N THR A 140 -0.49 5.77 0.69
CA THR A 140 -0.40 4.47 0.01
C THR A 140 -0.97 4.51 -1.41
N ILE A 141 -0.64 3.52 -2.24
CA ILE A 141 -1.19 3.41 -3.59
C ILE A 141 -2.69 3.08 -3.59
N GLY A 142 -3.20 2.39 -2.56
CA GLY A 142 -4.63 2.17 -2.38
C GLY A 142 -5.38 3.45 -2.05
N GLU A 143 -4.84 4.27 -1.15
CA GLU A 143 -5.40 5.61 -0.87
C GLU A 143 -5.34 6.52 -2.10
N PHE A 144 -4.28 6.43 -2.91
CA PHE A 144 -4.16 7.14 -4.19
C PHE A 144 -5.29 6.72 -5.15
N ALA A 145 -5.61 5.43 -5.23
CA ALA A 145 -6.69 4.92 -6.06
C ALA A 145 -8.05 5.52 -5.65
N ASN A 146 -8.31 5.62 -4.34
CA ASN A 146 -9.54 6.19 -3.81
C ASN A 146 -9.62 7.70 -4.07
N LEU A 147 -8.52 8.43 -3.83
CA LEU A 147 -8.43 9.85 -4.15
C LEU A 147 -8.69 10.11 -5.63
N ALA A 148 -8.08 9.32 -6.52
CA ALA A 148 -8.24 9.49 -7.96
C ALA A 148 -9.70 9.32 -8.43
N GLN A 149 -10.45 8.40 -7.81
CA GLN A 149 -11.87 8.22 -8.09
C GLN A 149 -12.68 9.45 -7.68
N GLN A 150 -12.40 10.02 -6.51
CA GLN A 150 -13.07 11.24 -6.00
C GLN A 150 -12.71 12.49 -6.81
N MET A 151 -11.46 12.60 -7.27
CA MET A 151 -10.94 13.78 -7.97
C MET A 151 -11.24 13.81 -9.47
N SER A 152 -11.76 12.73 -10.06
CA SER A 152 -12.17 12.66 -11.48
C SER A 152 -13.13 13.78 -11.92
N THR A 153 -13.77 14.46 -10.97
CA THR A 153 -14.73 15.54 -11.20
C THR A 153 -14.23 16.95 -10.86
N ARG A 154 -13.10 17.11 -10.15
CA ARG A 154 -12.78 18.39 -9.47
C ARG A 154 -11.47 19.08 -9.83
N VAL A 155 -10.44 18.43 -10.37
CA VAL A 155 -9.12 19.08 -10.49
C VAL A 155 -8.37 18.76 -11.79
N VAL A 156 -7.76 19.80 -12.38
CA VAL A 156 -6.75 19.74 -13.44
C VAL A 156 -5.45 19.16 -12.85
N ILE A 157 -5.40 17.86 -12.60
CA ILE A 157 -4.15 17.20 -12.22
C ILE A 157 -3.47 16.73 -13.51
N GLY A 158 -2.43 17.47 -13.91
CA GLY A 158 -1.61 17.17 -15.09
C GLY A 158 -0.34 16.39 -14.73
N GLY A 159 0.39 15.92 -15.74
CA GLY A 159 1.71 15.31 -15.57
C GLY A 159 1.70 13.84 -15.16
N ASP A 160 2.57 13.50 -14.21
CA ASP A 160 2.82 12.13 -13.74
C ASP A 160 1.65 11.51 -12.96
N PHE A 161 0.88 12.31 -12.21
CA PHE A 161 -0.34 11.83 -11.53
C PHE A 161 -1.33 11.23 -12.53
N ARG A 162 -1.65 12.00 -13.59
CA ARG A 162 -2.57 11.56 -14.66
C ARG A 162 -1.99 10.37 -15.41
N SER A 163 -0.69 10.35 -15.63
CA SER A 163 0.00 9.26 -16.30
C SER A 163 -0.09 7.97 -15.49
N LEU A 164 0.21 8.00 -14.18
CA LEU A 164 0.05 6.87 -13.28
C LEU A 164 -1.41 6.41 -13.21
N LEU A 165 -2.35 7.34 -13.03
CA LEU A 165 -3.78 7.03 -12.98
C LEU A 165 -4.26 6.36 -14.27
N ASN A 166 -3.87 6.88 -15.42
CA ASN A 166 -4.24 6.29 -16.71
C ASN A 166 -3.66 4.89 -16.85
N ALA A 167 -2.40 4.69 -16.44
CA ALA A 167 -1.75 3.39 -16.52
C ALA A 167 -2.46 2.37 -15.63
N LEU A 168 -2.80 2.74 -14.40
CA LEU A 168 -3.52 1.89 -13.46
C LEU A 168 -4.98 1.62 -13.89
N SER A 169 -5.68 2.64 -14.40
CA SER A 169 -7.08 2.50 -14.82
C SER A 169 -7.25 1.55 -16.00
N HIS A 170 -6.27 1.51 -16.90
CA HIS A 170 -6.33 0.67 -18.10
C HIS A 170 -5.48 -0.60 -17.98
N GLY A 171 -4.77 -0.80 -16.87
CA GLY A 171 -3.86 -1.93 -16.70
C GLY A 171 -2.69 -1.92 -17.68
N ASP A 172 -2.22 -0.74 -18.09
CA ASP A 172 -1.02 -0.57 -18.90
C ASP A 172 0.22 -0.89 -18.07
N GLU A 173 0.66 -2.14 -18.16
CA GLU A 173 1.82 -2.66 -17.43
C GLU A 173 3.11 -1.91 -17.72
N GLU A 174 3.27 -1.36 -18.93
CA GLU A 174 4.46 -0.59 -19.31
C GLU A 174 4.45 0.79 -18.65
N GLY A 175 3.30 1.48 -18.71
CA GLY A 175 3.10 2.73 -17.98
C GLY A 175 3.21 2.56 -16.46
N ILE A 176 2.69 1.47 -15.90
CA ILE A 176 2.81 1.16 -14.47
C ILE A 176 4.28 1.02 -14.05
N GLY A 177 5.10 0.32 -14.86
CA GLY A 177 6.53 0.13 -14.60
C GLY A 177 7.37 1.42 -14.55
N GLN A 178 6.85 2.54 -15.07
CA GLN A 178 7.51 3.85 -14.96
C GLN A 178 7.42 4.43 -13.55
N PHE A 179 6.43 4.02 -12.77
CA PHE A 179 6.10 4.61 -11.47
C PHE A 179 6.22 3.61 -10.32
N LEU A 180 5.86 2.35 -10.57
CA LEU A 180 5.86 1.27 -9.60
C LEU A 180 6.92 0.24 -9.98
N PRO A 181 7.52 -0.46 -9.00
CA PRO A 181 8.52 -1.49 -9.26
C PRO A 181 7.86 -2.79 -9.77
N PHE A 182 7.22 -2.67 -10.92
CA PHE A 182 6.43 -3.70 -11.57
C PHE A 182 7.09 -4.08 -12.89
N ARG A 183 7.08 -5.37 -13.20
CA ARG A 183 7.62 -5.89 -14.45
C ARG A 183 6.49 -6.42 -15.32
N LYS A 184 6.50 -6.03 -16.59
CA LYS A 184 5.53 -6.51 -17.57
C LYS A 184 5.49 -8.04 -17.63
N GLY A 185 4.30 -8.60 -17.56
CA GLY A 185 4.04 -10.04 -17.60
C GLY A 185 4.33 -10.79 -16.30
N SER A 186 4.71 -10.11 -15.21
CA SER A 186 4.83 -10.73 -13.88
C SER A 186 3.76 -10.22 -12.93
N SER A 187 3.71 -10.83 -11.74
CA SER A 187 2.79 -10.42 -10.68
C SER A 187 3.58 -9.95 -9.45
N GLY A 188 3.03 -8.94 -8.79
CA GLY A 188 3.62 -8.33 -7.63
C GLY A 188 4.69 -7.30 -7.96
N LEU A 189 5.28 -6.78 -6.89
CA LEU A 189 6.34 -5.79 -6.96
C LEU A 189 7.70 -6.48 -6.78
N HIS A 190 8.72 -5.96 -7.45
CA HIS A 190 10.02 -6.61 -7.56
C HIS A 190 11.17 -5.70 -7.11
N LEU A 191 12.07 -6.26 -6.30
CA LEU A 191 13.20 -5.52 -5.74
C LEU A 191 14.12 -4.92 -6.82
N PRO A 192 14.53 -5.62 -7.90
CA PRO A 192 15.41 -5.03 -8.92
C PRO A 192 14.82 -3.75 -9.54
N GLU A 193 13.54 -3.78 -9.89
CA GLU A 193 12.79 -2.65 -10.43
C GLU A 193 12.72 -1.50 -9.41
N ALA A 194 12.52 -1.82 -8.13
CA ALA A 194 12.51 -0.81 -7.06
C ALA A 194 13.86 -0.12 -6.89
N LEU A 195 14.95 -0.88 -6.98
CA LEU A 195 16.31 -0.31 -6.96
C LEU A 195 16.57 0.54 -8.20
N GLY A 196 16.06 0.13 -9.37
CA GLY A 196 16.11 0.92 -10.59
C GLY A 196 15.37 2.26 -10.47
N LEU A 197 14.17 2.25 -9.89
CA LEU A 197 13.39 3.47 -9.63
C LEU A 197 14.05 4.37 -8.57
N ALA A 198 14.62 3.79 -7.51
CA ALA A 198 15.38 4.55 -6.52
C ALA A 198 16.62 5.20 -7.14
N ALA A 199 17.33 4.51 -8.04
CA ALA A 199 18.43 5.08 -8.81
C ALA A 199 17.97 6.19 -9.78
N ALA A 200 16.71 6.15 -10.21
CA ALA A 200 16.09 7.16 -11.08
C ALA A 200 15.58 8.40 -10.33
N SER A 201 15.72 8.47 -8.99
CA SER A 201 15.27 9.61 -8.18
C SER A 201 16.07 10.91 -8.39
N VAL A 202 17.17 10.84 -9.14
CA VAL A 202 18.04 11.96 -9.51
C VAL A 202 18.06 12.15 -11.03
N SER A 203 18.47 13.32 -11.51
CA SER A 203 18.49 13.63 -12.94
C SER A 203 19.39 12.69 -13.74
N ARG A 204 19.19 12.58 -15.06
CA ARG A 204 20.03 11.71 -15.90
C ARG A 204 21.51 12.09 -15.83
N ALA A 205 21.84 13.39 -15.79
CA ALA A 205 23.22 13.85 -15.65
C ALA A 205 23.85 13.37 -14.33
N GLU A 206 23.10 13.47 -13.22
CA GLU A 206 23.52 12.95 -11.90
C GLU A 206 23.67 11.42 -11.92
N GLN A 207 22.76 10.69 -12.56
CA GLN A 207 22.85 9.22 -12.71
C GLN A 207 24.15 8.82 -13.43
N LEU A 208 24.46 9.46 -14.56
CA LEU A 208 25.66 9.15 -15.33
C LEU A 208 26.95 9.47 -14.55
N ALA A 209 26.97 10.60 -13.84
CA ALA A 209 28.10 10.98 -13.00
C ALA A 209 28.33 9.97 -11.86
N LEU A 210 27.27 9.56 -11.16
CA LEU A 210 27.34 8.56 -10.09
C LEU A 210 27.74 7.18 -10.61
N ALA A 211 27.14 6.73 -11.71
CA ALA A 211 27.48 5.44 -12.32
C ALA A 211 28.97 5.39 -12.69
N LYS A 212 29.51 6.47 -13.29
CA LYS A 212 30.94 6.60 -13.60
C LYS A 212 31.80 6.58 -12.33
N ALA A 213 31.40 7.30 -11.28
CA ALA A 213 32.10 7.31 -9.99
C ALA A 213 32.10 5.92 -9.31
N HIS A 214 31.08 5.10 -9.57
CA HIS A 214 30.99 3.71 -9.10
C HIS A 214 31.67 2.68 -10.02
N GLY A 215 32.36 3.13 -11.06
CA GLY A 215 33.15 2.28 -11.96
C GLY A 215 32.35 1.64 -13.10
N ALA A 216 31.15 2.16 -13.42
CA ALA A 216 30.37 1.67 -14.54
C ALA A 216 31.09 1.91 -15.89
N LYS A 217 31.03 0.92 -16.78
CA LYS A 217 31.46 1.08 -18.18
C LYS A 217 30.30 1.66 -18.99
N LEU A 218 30.24 2.99 -19.06
CA LEU A 218 29.28 3.70 -19.90
C LEU A 218 29.74 3.65 -21.37
N SER A 219 28.79 3.63 -22.30
CA SER A 219 29.08 3.56 -23.75
C SER A 219 28.33 4.65 -24.53
N GLY A 220 28.90 5.05 -25.67
CA GLY A 220 28.24 5.96 -26.61
C GLY A 220 27.88 7.32 -25.99
N PRO A 221 26.64 7.84 -26.20
CA PRO A 221 26.25 9.18 -25.75
C PRO A 221 26.31 9.35 -24.23
N ASP A 222 26.05 8.28 -23.46
CA ASP A 222 26.12 8.31 -21.99
C ASP A 222 27.55 8.51 -21.49
N ALA A 223 28.55 7.92 -22.15
CA ALA A 223 29.95 8.12 -21.80
C ALA A 223 30.39 9.57 -22.05
N SER A 224 29.91 10.18 -23.14
CA SER A 224 30.17 11.58 -23.48
C SER A 224 29.46 12.56 -22.56
N ALA A 225 28.26 12.22 -22.08
CA ALA A 225 27.46 13.04 -21.16
C ALA A 225 27.85 12.88 -19.68
N ALA A 226 28.62 11.85 -19.32
CA ALA A 226 29.06 11.58 -17.95
C ALA A 226 30.16 12.56 -17.48
N ALA A 227 29.74 13.77 -17.16
CA ALA A 227 30.56 14.78 -16.48
C ALA A 227 30.79 14.40 -15.02
N ALA A 228 31.97 14.68 -14.50
CA ALA A 228 32.22 14.54 -13.07
C ALA A 228 31.45 15.64 -12.31
N LEU A 229 30.78 15.26 -11.23
CA LEU A 229 30.23 16.21 -10.27
C LEU A 229 31.36 16.70 -9.35
N ALA A 230 31.24 17.93 -8.86
CA ALA A 230 32.07 18.38 -7.73
C ALA A 230 31.80 17.48 -6.51
N ALA A 231 32.81 17.27 -5.66
CA ALA A 231 32.71 16.32 -4.55
C ALA A 231 31.51 16.57 -3.62
N ASP A 232 31.19 17.84 -3.31
CA ASP A 232 30.01 18.21 -2.51
C ASP A 232 28.68 17.88 -3.20
N ALA A 233 28.58 18.16 -4.51
CA ALA A 233 27.39 17.83 -5.30
C ALA A 233 27.20 16.32 -5.43
N GLN A 234 28.30 15.57 -5.60
CA GLN A 234 28.26 14.11 -5.61
C GLN A 234 27.75 13.56 -4.28
N ALA A 235 28.29 14.03 -3.15
CA ALA A 235 27.87 13.58 -1.83
C ALA A 235 26.38 13.83 -1.56
N LYS A 236 25.86 15.01 -1.92
CA LYS A 236 24.42 15.34 -1.81
C LYS A 236 23.56 14.45 -2.70
N THR A 237 24.03 14.16 -3.91
CA THR A 237 23.33 13.26 -4.84
C THR A 237 23.31 11.83 -4.30
N GLU A 238 24.43 11.32 -3.81
CA GLU A 238 24.52 10.00 -3.16
C GLU A 238 23.58 9.91 -1.95
N GLN A 239 23.50 10.97 -1.13
CA GLN A 239 22.59 11.02 0.01
C GLN A 239 21.12 10.94 -0.41
N ARG A 240 20.72 11.65 -1.47
CA ARG A 240 19.34 11.57 -2.00
C ARG A 240 18.99 10.16 -2.47
N VAL A 241 19.89 9.54 -3.24
CA VAL A 241 19.71 8.14 -3.70
C VAL A 241 19.69 7.19 -2.50
N GLN A 242 20.57 7.38 -1.50
CA GLN A 242 20.61 6.55 -0.30
C GLN A 242 19.28 6.57 0.46
N ILE A 243 18.63 7.72 0.59
CA ILE A 243 17.33 7.85 1.26
C ILE A 243 16.27 7.00 0.53
N ALA A 244 16.21 7.09 -0.80
CA ALA A 244 15.29 6.29 -1.60
C ALA A 244 15.59 4.78 -1.52
N MET A 245 16.87 4.41 -1.52
CA MET A 245 17.33 3.02 -1.38
C MET A 245 16.96 2.45 0.00
N ASN A 246 17.14 3.21 1.08
CA ASN A 246 16.80 2.75 2.43
C ASN A 246 15.31 2.44 2.56
N GLY A 247 14.42 3.30 2.06
CA GLY A 247 12.99 3.02 2.04
C GLY A 247 12.64 1.78 1.21
N THR A 248 13.36 1.57 0.10
CA THR A 248 13.23 0.37 -0.73
C THR A 248 13.65 -0.89 0.03
N PHE A 249 14.80 -0.89 0.70
CA PHE A 249 15.28 -2.05 1.47
C PHE A 249 14.36 -2.40 2.63
N GLU A 250 13.79 -1.40 3.30
CA GLU A 250 12.85 -1.62 4.39
C GLU A 250 11.57 -2.31 3.90
N TRP A 251 10.99 -1.81 2.79
CA TRP A 251 9.80 -2.42 2.21
C TRP A 251 10.06 -3.83 1.67
N PHE A 252 11.19 -4.02 0.98
CA PHE A 252 11.58 -5.29 0.35
C PHE A 252 12.55 -6.10 1.22
N LYS A 253 12.44 -6.06 2.55
CA LYS A 253 13.40 -6.71 3.46
C LYS A 253 13.56 -8.22 3.23
N ASP A 254 12.46 -8.91 2.91
CA ASP A 254 12.45 -10.35 2.67
C ASP A 254 13.09 -10.67 1.32
N ALA A 255 12.75 -9.93 0.26
CA ALA A 255 13.37 -10.06 -1.06
C ALA A 255 14.86 -9.69 -1.03
N THR A 256 15.24 -8.69 -0.23
CA THR A 256 16.65 -8.32 0.01
C THR A 256 17.38 -9.49 0.67
N THR A 257 16.75 -10.15 1.64
CA THR A 257 17.34 -11.32 2.31
C THR A 257 17.49 -12.51 1.37
N ALA A 258 16.46 -12.83 0.60
CA ALA A 258 16.52 -13.88 -0.41
C ALA A 258 17.61 -13.61 -1.45
N LEU A 259 17.79 -12.35 -1.87
CA LEU A 259 18.85 -11.96 -2.79
C LEU A 259 20.24 -12.12 -2.16
N VAL A 260 20.43 -11.71 -0.90
CA VAL A 260 21.70 -11.94 -0.17
C VAL A 260 22.04 -13.42 -0.10
N ASP A 261 21.06 -14.29 0.20
CA ASP A 261 21.26 -15.74 0.25
C ASP A 261 21.65 -16.30 -1.11
N LYS A 262 21.01 -15.84 -2.19
CA LYS A 262 21.35 -16.20 -3.57
C LYS A 262 22.78 -15.80 -3.92
N LEU A 263 23.23 -14.62 -3.52
CA LEU A 263 24.61 -14.17 -3.74
C LEU A 263 25.61 -14.99 -2.93
N ASN A 264 25.29 -15.31 -1.67
CA ASN A 264 26.11 -16.19 -0.84
C ASN A 264 26.20 -17.62 -1.39
N ALA A 265 25.22 -18.05 -2.18
CA ALA A 265 25.22 -19.31 -2.91
C ALA A 265 25.98 -19.25 -4.27
N GLY A 266 26.65 -18.14 -4.58
CA GLY A 266 27.41 -17.96 -5.83
C GLY A 266 26.61 -17.34 -6.99
N GLY A 267 25.42 -16.80 -6.71
CA GLY A 267 24.65 -16.00 -7.68
C GLY A 267 25.37 -14.70 -8.08
N SER A 268 24.96 -14.11 -9.20
CA SER A 268 25.48 -12.83 -9.69
C SER A 268 24.43 -11.74 -9.54
N LEU A 269 24.80 -10.64 -8.88
CA LEU A 269 23.94 -9.48 -8.69
C LEU A 269 23.59 -8.81 -10.03
N GLU A 270 24.56 -8.76 -10.94
CA GLU A 270 24.38 -8.21 -12.29
C GLU A 270 23.25 -8.91 -13.05
N ARG A 271 23.15 -10.24 -12.92
CA ARG A 271 22.07 -11.02 -13.55
C ARG A 271 20.70 -10.69 -12.99
N GLU A 272 20.61 -10.32 -11.72
CA GLU A 272 19.34 -9.94 -11.09
C GLU A 272 18.93 -8.51 -11.47
N LEU A 273 19.91 -7.64 -11.69
CA LEU A 273 19.68 -6.22 -11.97
C LEU A 273 19.53 -5.90 -13.47
N VAL A 274 19.97 -6.78 -14.38
CA VAL A 274 19.87 -6.58 -15.85
C VAL A 274 18.46 -6.27 -16.34
N VAL A 275 17.44 -6.67 -15.57
CA VAL A 275 16.02 -6.39 -15.82
C VAL A 275 15.68 -4.90 -15.75
N ILE A 276 16.53 -4.09 -15.09
CA ILE A 276 16.41 -2.63 -15.08
C ILE A 276 16.60 -2.06 -16.49
N GLY A 277 17.44 -2.68 -17.32
CA GLY A 277 17.62 -2.31 -18.73
C GLY A 277 18.31 -0.96 -18.94
N ASP A 278 18.98 -0.43 -17.92
CA ASP A 278 19.73 0.83 -17.96
C ASP A 278 21.07 0.66 -17.25
N PRO A 279 22.21 0.62 -17.97
CA PRO A 279 23.52 0.33 -17.38
C PRO A 279 23.94 1.29 -16.27
N ALA A 280 23.51 2.56 -16.33
CA ALA A 280 23.86 3.53 -15.29
C ALA A 280 23.06 3.24 -14.01
N ARG A 281 21.76 2.98 -14.13
CA ARG A 281 20.91 2.63 -12.98
C ARG A 281 21.29 1.28 -12.40
N GLU A 282 21.62 0.30 -13.23
CA GLU A 282 22.13 -1.00 -12.79
C GLU A 282 23.40 -0.86 -11.94
N ALA A 283 24.36 -0.04 -12.38
CA ALA A 283 25.58 0.20 -11.64
C ALA A 283 25.36 0.92 -10.30
N ILE A 284 24.46 1.92 -10.27
CA ILE A 284 24.05 2.60 -9.05
C ILE A 284 23.39 1.61 -8.10
N ALA A 285 22.35 0.91 -8.56
CA ALA A 285 21.63 -0.10 -7.78
C ALA A 285 22.58 -1.16 -7.21
N ALA A 286 23.51 -1.67 -8.01
CA ALA A 286 24.49 -2.67 -7.58
C ALA A 286 25.43 -2.12 -6.50
N ASN A 287 25.91 -0.88 -6.64
CA ASN A 287 26.80 -0.25 -5.68
C ASN A 287 26.11 -0.06 -4.31
N PHE A 288 24.92 0.54 -4.33
CA PHE A 288 24.13 0.80 -3.13
C PHE A 288 23.69 -0.49 -2.45
N PHE A 289 23.24 -1.50 -3.22
CA PHE A 289 22.91 -2.81 -2.68
C PHE A 289 24.10 -3.43 -1.96
N ARG A 290 25.27 -3.52 -2.62
CA ARG A 290 26.49 -4.08 -2.01
C ARG A 290 26.90 -3.37 -0.74
N LYS A 291 26.84 -2.03 -0.71
CA LYS A 291 27.13 -1.24 0.49
C LYS A 291 26.15 -1.58 1.62
N ALA A 292 24.85 -1.65 1.32
CA ALA A 292 23.81 -1.93 2.30
C ALA A 292 23.92 -3.35 2.90
N VAL A 293 24.36 -4.33 2.12
CA VAL A 293 24.45 -5.74 2.58
C VAL A 293 25.88 -6.21 2.85
N ALA A 294 26.87 -5.32 2.85
CA ALA A 294 28.29 -5.68 2.92
C ALA A 294 28.62 -6.58 4.12
N SER A 295 28.02 -6.32 5.28
CA SER A 295 28.19 -7.11 6.51
C SER A 295 27.53 -8.50 6.45
N ARG A 296 26.61 -8.72 5.51
CA ARG A 296 25.82 -9.96 5.36
C ARG A 296 26.34 -10.86 4.24
N LEU A 297 27.15 -10.32 3.34
CA LEU A 297 27.78 -11.10 2.28
C LEU A 297 28.97 -11.87 2.87
N LYS A 298 28.99 -13.18 2.65
CA LYS A 298 30.17 -13.99 2.93
C LYS A 298 31.25 -13.50 1.98
N THR A 299 32.34 -12.98 2.53
CA THR A 299 33.53 -12.69 1.74
C THR A 299 33.87 -13.99 1.03
N ALA A 300 33.88 -13.98 -0.31
CA ALA A 300 34.36 -15.12 -1.06
C ALA A 300 35.79 -15.35 -0.59
N VAL A 301 36.00 -16.33 0.29
CA VAL A 301 37.31 -16.89 0.53
C VAL A 301 37.73 -17.37 -0.84
N SER A 302 38.63 -16.62 -1.46
CA SER A 302 39.34 -17.02 -2.65
C SER A 302 39.88 -18.41 -2.37
N ALA A 303 39.21 -19.43 -2.88
CA ALA A 303 39.81 -20.73 -3.04
C ALA A 303 40.94 -20.50 -4.04
N GLU A 304 42.15 -20.24 -3.53
CA GLU A 304 43.36 -20.39 -4.31
C GLU A 304 43.23 -21.75 -5.01
N PRO A 305 43.37 -21.82 -6.34
CA PRO A 305 43.43 -23.09 -7.00
C PRO A 305 44.66 -23.80 -6.43
N ALA A 306 44.43 -24.85 -5.64
CA ALA A 306 45.49 -25.72 -5.17
C ALA A 306 46.29 -26.13 -6.40
N LYS A 307 47.51 -25.58 -6.52
CA LYS A 307 48.49 -25.97 -7.54
C LYS A 307 48.72 -27.46 -7.36
N LYS A 308 48.03 -28.29 -8.16
CA LYS A 308 48.44 -29.67 -8.44
C LYS A 308 49.70 -29.60 -9.30
N GLY A 309 50.82 -29.23 -8.67
CA GLY A 309 52.13 -29.18 -9.28
C GLY A 309 53.03 -30.24 -8.65
N GLY A 310 53.28 -31.32 -9.39
CA GLY A 310 54.56 -32.03 -9.32
C GLY A 310 54.74 -33.12 -8.26
N LEU A 311 54.02 -34.24 -8.39
CA LEU A 311 54.52 -35.54 -7.89
C LEU A 311 54.90 -36.53 -9.01
N PHE A 312 54.54 -36.23 -10.27
CA PHE A 312 54.80 -37.13 -11.42
C PHE A 312 56.04 -36.78 -12.25
N SER A 313 56.76 -35.68 -11.99
CA SER A 313 58.01 -35.37 -12.71
C SER A 313 59.25 -36.08 -12.15
N ARG A 314 59.11 -36.90 -11.10
CA ARG A 314 60.21 -37.66 -10.48
C ARG A 314 60.28 -39.14 -10.87
N LEU A 315 59.35 -39.64 -11.71
CA LEU A 315 59.31 -41.07 -12.06
C LEU A 315 59.56 -41.41 -13.54
N PHE A 316 59.68 -40.43 -14.43
CA PHE A 316 59.94 -40.67 -15.87
C PHE A 316 60.97 -39.70 -16.47
N GLY A 317 62.10 -39.53 -15.77
CA GLY A 317 63.27 -38.83 -16.29
C GLY A 317 64.44 -39.78 -16.50
N ARG A 318 64.51 -40.40 -17.67
CA ARG A 318 65.73 -40.94 -18.28
C ARG A 318 65.68 -40.67 -19.77
#